data_AF-A0AAW2NIN9-F1
#
_entry.id   AF-A0AAW2NIN9-F1
#
_cell.length_a   1.000
_cell.length_b   1.000
_cell.length_c   1.000
_cell.angle_alpha   90.00
_cell.angle_beta   90.00
_cell.angle_gamma   90.00
#
_symmetry.space_group_name_H-M   'P 1'
#
loop_
_entity.id
_entity.type
_entity.pdbx_description
1 polymer ?
#
loop_
_entity_poly.entity_id
_entity_poly.type
_entity_poly.pdbx_seq_one_letter_code
_entity_poly.pdbx_strand_id
1 'polypeptide(L)'
;MMPSYSGSGSTAAIKRLQEVMGIAIPSILRERVLKCLSNEERWVVFVGPYEHHSNILSWRQSLAEVVEIGLDHRGLIDVEELRQKLDFYKGKNRPILGSFSACSNVTGICTDTGAIARLLHQVGGFACFDFAASGPYTKIEMRSGEMEGYDAIFLSTHKFVGGPGSPGILLMSKALYRLGSSPPSTCGGGTVNFVNGYNEKDTIYADNIEEREDAGTPQIIQKVRAALAFWTKEYIGYKAIETLENSYIARALERLLPNPHIWVLGNTTAKRQPILSFLVHSTTYSSSSHKTGQGAKAGLDLWRETGNTVDKPLHGPFVAKLLNDLFGIQARGGCACAGPYGHSLLNVDEPHSLAFRSAIEKGYSGIKPGWTRVSFPYYMSEEEFEFILTAIEFIAIYGQRFLPWYHFSWRKGTWTFKKAAVKDKYYNNTVLRGTTLASMIKELELQECKEEETTMIGMEEELLSKYAKYLETAKRTASLLPKFPPQRRVPEDIDIDLVPFRV
;
A
#
# COMPACT_ATOMS: atom_id res chain seq x y z
N MET A 1 16.43 5.77 -24.13
CA MET A 1 15.63 6.12 -22.93
C MET A 1 16.46 7.06 -22.08
N MET A 2 15.83 7.89 -21.26
CA MET A 2 16.51 8.96 -20.49
C MET A 2 16.02 8.98 -19.04
N PRO A 3 16.90 8.81 -18.02
CA PRO A 3 16.52 8.99 -16.62
C PRO A 3 16.41 10.47 -16.24
N SER A 4 15.39 10.80 -15.44
CA SER A 4 15.20 12.10 -14.79
C SER A 4 14.93 11.90 -13.31
N TYR A 5 15.66 12.63 -12.46
CA TYR A 5 15.56 12.54 -11.01
C TYR A 5 14.54 13.57 -10.51
N SER A 6 13.40 13.07 -10.07
CA SER A 6 12.16 13.84 -10.00
C SER A 6 11.65 13.87 -8.57
N GLY A 7 12.33 14.59 -7.68
CA GLY A 7 11.88 14.77 -6.29
C GLY A 7 11.66 13.44 -5.53
N SER A 8 10.61 13.34 -4.71
CA SER A 8 10.36 12.19 -3.85
C SER A 8 9.45 11.13 -4.48
N GLY A 9 10.05 10.00 -4.89
CA GLY A 9 9.35 8.79 -5.34
C GLY A 9 8.55 8.93 -6.65
N SER A 10 7.69 7.94 -6.92
CA SER A 10 6.91 7.87 -8.17
C SER A 10 5.95 9.04 -8.34
N THR A 11 5.48 9.66 -7.25
CA THR A 11 4.60 10.84 -7.32
C THR A 11 5.22 11.97 -8.13
N ALA A 12 6.47 12.31 -7.82
CA ALA A 12 7.13 13.41 -8.50
C ALA A 12 7.68 12.97 -9.87
N ALA A 13 7.95 11.68 -10.10
CA ALA A 13 8.21 11.13 -11.44
C ALA A 13 7.01 11.24 -12.40
N ILE A 14 5.80 10.88 -11.94
CA ILE A 14 4.56 11.03 -12.72
C ILE A 14 4.30 12.52 -13.00
N LYS A 15 4.49 13.38 -12.00
CA LYS A 15 4.34 14.83 -12.17
C LYS A 15 5.33 15.37 -13.20
N ARG A 16 6.61 14.96 -13.14
CA ARG A 16 7.62 15.35 -14.11
C ARG A 16 7.24 14.90 -15.52
N LEU A 17 6.72 13.69 -15.69
CA LEU A 17 6.24 13.22 -16.98
C LEU A 17 5.13 14.14 -17.53
N GLN A 18 4.17 14.54 -16.71
CA GLN A 18 3.11 15.47 -17.14
C GLN A 18 3.66 16.85 -17.53
N GLU A 19 4.70 17.33 -16.85
CA GLU A 19 5.34 18.61 -17.16
C GLU A 19 6.07 18.56 -18.50
N VAL A 20 6.88 17.52 -18.73
CA VAL A 20 7.60 17.36 -20.01
C VAL A 20 6.69 17.01 -21.19
N MET A 21 5.50 16.47 -20.91
CA MET A 21 4.43 16.29 -21.90
C MET A 21 3.63 17.57 -22.17
N GLY A 22 3.81 18.63 -21.36
CA GLY A 22 3.09 19.89 -21.50
C GLY A 22 1.62 19.85 -21.03
N ILE A 23 1.24 18.89 -20.19
CA ILE A 23 -0.14 18.71 -19.71
C ILE A 23 -0.32 18.99 -18.22
N ALA A 24 0.76 19.32 -17.52
CA ALA A 24 0.75 19.81 -16.16
C ALA A 24 0.42 21.30 -16.11
N ILE A 25 -0.52 21.70 -15.23
CA ILE A 25 -0.83 23.11 -15.00
C ILE A 25 -1.19 23.34 -13.52
N PRO A 26 -0.97 24.55 -12.95
CA PRO A 26 -1.54 24.89 -11.66
C PRO A 26 -3.06 24.67 -11.63
N SER A 27 -3.56 24.04 -10.56
CA SER A 27 -4.97 23.64 -10.45
C SER A 27 -5.95 24.80 -10.65
N ILE A 28 -5.59 26.00 -10.20
CA ILE A 28 -6.41 27.22 -10.33
C ILE A 28 -6.61 27.68 -11.79
N LEU A 29 -5.76 27.24 -12.73
CA LEU A 29 -5.84 27.60 -14.15
C LEU A 29 -6.47 26.50 -15.02
N ARG A 30 -6.64 25.29 -14.46
CA ARG A 30 -7.04 24.09 -15.22
C ARG A 30 -8.31 24.31 -16.03
N GLU A 31 -9.39 24.77 -15.40
CA GLU A 31 -10.68 24.98 -16.06
C GLU A 31 -10.62 26.06 -17.15
N ARG A 32 -9.76 27.08 -16.97
CA ARG A 32 -9.57 28.12 -17.99
C ARG A 32 -8.85 27.57 -19.21
N VAL A 33 -7.80 26.77 -19.01
CA VAL A 33 -7.03 26.20 -20.12
C VAL A 33 -7.78 25.10 -20.85
N LEU A 34 -8.54 24.26 -20.13
CA LEU A 34 -9.41 23.25 -20.76
C LEU A 34 -10.42 23.86 -21.73
N LYS A 35 -10.93 25.07 -21.47
CA LYS A 35 -11.83 25.78 -22.38
C LYS A 35 -11.16 26.28 -23.67
N CYS A 36 -9.83 26.38 -23.67
CA CYS A 36 -9.05 26.85 -24.82
C CYS A 36 -8.49 25.70 -25.66
N LEU A 37 -8.51 24.46 -25.16
CA LEU A 37 -8.01 23.29 -25.88
C LEU A 37 -9.10 22.68 -26.74
N SER A 38 -8.74 22.30 -27.96
CA SER A 38 -9.55 21.38 -28.76
C SER A 38 -9.53 19.97 -28.13
N ASN A 39 -10.49 19.13 -28.52
CA ASN A 39 -10.54 17.76 -28.02
C ASN A 39 -9.35 16.94 -28.54
N GLU A 40 -8.89 17.22 -29.75
CA GLU A 40 -7.78 16.55 -30.45
C GLU A 40 -6.43 16.79 -29.76
N GLU A 41 -6.24 17.97 -29.16
CA GLU A 41 -5.04 18.32 -28.38
C GLU A 41 -5.01 17.63 -27.01
N ARG A 42 -6.17 17.15 -26.53
CA ARG A 42 -6.30 16.62 -25.19
C ARG A 42 -5.94 15.14 -25.12
N TRP A 43 -4.85 14.84 -24.42
CA TRP A 43 -4.43 13.47 -24.12
C TRP A 43 -5.55 12.65 -23.45
N VAL A 44 -5.65 11.38 -23.82
CA VAL A 44 -6.47 10.38 -23.15
C VAL A 44 -5.54 9.48 -22.34
N VAL A 45 -5.72 9.47 -21.03
CA VAL A 45 -4.90 8.69 -20.09
C VAL A 45 -5.74 7.58 -19.47
N PHE A 46 -5.41 6.34 -19.81
CA PHE A 46 -5.99 5.14 -19.21
C PHE A 46 -5.28 4.82 -17.90
N VAL A 47 -6.03 4.54 -16.85
CA VAL A 47 -5.49 4.12 -15.54
C VAL A 47 -6.20 2.86 -15.06
N GLY A 48 -5.49 2.02 -14.31
CA GLY A 48 -6.02 0.76 -13.82
C GLY A 48 -6.88 0.89 -12.56
N PRO A 49 -7.44 -0.23 -12.08
CA PRO A 49 -8.22 -0.27 -10.85
C PRO A 49 -7.36 -0.26 -9.59
N TYR A 50 -6.05 -0.49 -9.70
CA TYR A 50 -5.12 -0.66 -8.58
C TYR A 50 -4.30 0.57 -8.25
N GLU A 51 -4.60 1.70 -8.88
CA GLU A 51 -3.70 2.84 -8.81
C GLU A 51 -3.58 3.41 -7.40
N HIS A 52 -2.31 3.59 -7.00
CA HIS A 52 -1.99 4.48 -5.90
C HIS A 52 -2.48 5.89 -6.24
N HIS A 53 -2.86 6.68 -5.23
CA HIS A 53 -3.33 8.06 -5.41
C HIS A 53 -2.43 8.93 -6.29
N SER A 54 -1.11 8.69 -6.27
CA SER A 54 -0.14 9.37 -7.14
C SER A 54 -0.36 9.11 -8.63
N ASN A 55 -0.88 7.93 -9.00
CA ASN A 55 -1.11 7.51 -10.38
C ASN A 55 -2.59 7.58 -10.81
N ILE A 56 -3.44 8.25 -10.04
CA ILE A 56 -4.83 8.55 -10.43
C ILE A 56 -5.19 10.01 -10.20
N LEU A 57 -4.96 10.54 -8.99
CA LEU A 57 -5.28 11.94 -8.69
C LEU A 57 -4.41 12.90 -9.50
N SER A 58 -3.14 12.54 -9.70
CA SER A 58 -2.21 13.34 -10.51
C SER A 58 -2.74 13.53 -11.94
N TRP A 59 -3.20 12.45 -12.59
CA TRP A 59 -3.77 12.52 -13.93
C TRP A 59 -5.11 13.25 -13.97
N ARG A 60 -5.99 13.01 -12.98
CA ARG A 60 -7.29 13.72 -12.87
C ARG A 60 -7.10 15.24 -12.76
N GLN A 61 -6.01 15.69 -12.13
CA GLN A 61 -5.66 17.12 -11.98
C GLN A 61 -4.81 17.68 -13.14
N SER A 62 -4.45 16.87 -14.13
CA SER A 62 -3.79 17.32 -15.35
C SER A 62 -4.81 17.84 -16.38
N LEU A 63 -4.32 18.28 -17.55
CA LEU A 63 -5.15 18.62 -18.70
C LEU A 63 -5.71 17.39 -19.44
N ALA A 64 -5.24 16.17 -19.14
CA ALA A 64 -5.71 14.96 -19.79
C ALA A 64 -7.19 14.64 -19.46
N GLU A 65 -7.80 13.85 -20.32
CA GLU A 65 -9.01 13.10 -20.01
C GLU A 65 -8.60 11.75 -19.42
N VAL A 66 -9.11 11.44 -18.22
CA VAL A 66 -8.75 10.20 -17.52
C VAL A 66 -9.85 9.17 -17.74
N VAL A 67 -9.46 8.00 -18.20
CA VAL A 67 -10.33 6.85 -18.43
C VAL A 67 -9.93 5.74 -17.48
N GLU A 68 -10.79 5.45 -16.51
CA GLU A 68 -10.53 4.43 -15.49
C GLU A 68 -11.01 3.05 -15.99
N ILE A 69 -10.17 2.03 -15.86
CA ILE A 69 -10.49 0.64 -16.13
C ILE A 69 -10.83 -0.07 -14.82
N GLY A 70 -11.95 -0.79 -14.82
CA GLY A 70 -12.46 -1.51 -13.67
C GLY A 70 -11.80 -2.87 -13.46
N LEU A 71 -12.43 -3.65 -12.59
CA LEU A 71 -12.05 -5.02 -12.28
C LEU A 71 -12.94 -6.01 -13.04
N ASP A 72 -12.35 -7.12 -13.51
CA ASP A 72 -13.09 -8.27 -14.00
C ASP A 72 -13.77 -9.04 -12.85
N HIS A 73 -14.57 -10.05 -13.18
CA HIS A 73 -15.23 -10.93 -12.22
C HIS A 73 -14.28 -11.70 -11.28
N ARG A 74 -12.98 -11.75 -11.59
CA ARG A 74 -11.95 -12.37 -10.75
C ARG A 74 -11.22 -11.33 -9.89
N GLY A 75 -11.58 -10.05 -9.94
CA GLY A 75 -10.88 -8.98 -9.26
C GLY A 75 -9.52 -8.64 -9.89
N LEU A 76 -9.33 -8.97 -11.17
CA LEU A 76 -8.18 -8.60 -12.01
C LEU A 76 -8.50 -7.35 -12.85
N ILE A 77 -7.52 -6.72 -13.50
CA ILE A 77 -7.81 -5.62 -14.45
C ILE A 77 -8.75 -6.15 -15.55
N ASP A 78 -9.83 -5.44 -15.84
CA ASP A 78 -10.72 -5.81 -16.95
C ASP A 78 -10.06 -5.46 -18.29
N VAL A 79 -9.35 -6.44 -18.84
CA VAL A 79 -8.63 -6.33 -20.11
C VAL A 79 -9.59 -6.17 -21.28
N GLU A 80 -10.81 -6.70 -21.19
CA GLU A 80 -11.81 -6.57 -22.24
C GLU A 80 -12.40 -5.16 -22.26
N GLU A 81 -12.73 -4.61 -21.09
CA GLU A 81 -13.13 -3.20 -20.96
C GLU A 81 -12.03 -2.26 -21.48
N LEU A 82 -10.76 -2.53 -21.14
CA LEU A 82 -9.63 -1.77 -21.68
C LEU A 82 -9.61 -1.83 -23.21
N ARG A 83 -9.75 -3.00 -23.82
CA ARG A 83 -9.78 -3.14 -25.28
C ARG A 83 -10.92 -2.35 -25.90
N GLN A 84 -12.13 -2.49 -25.39
CA GLN A 84 -13.32 -1.79 -25.89
C GLN A 84 -13.15 -0.27 -25.82
N LYS A 85 -12.63 0.25 -24.70
CA LYS A 85 -12.39 1.68 -24.56
C LYS A 85 -11.25 2.15 -25.46
N LEU A 86 -10.17 1.39 -25.61
CA LEU A 86 -9.10 1.72 -26.56
C LEU A 86 -9.64 1.79 -28.00
N ASP A 87 -10.47 0.83 -28.41
CA ASP A 87 -11.12 0.83 -29.73
C ASP A 87 -12.07 2.01 -29.92
N PHE A 88 -12.76 2.47 -28.86
CA PHE A 88 -13.58 3.68 -28.94
C PHE A 88 -12.77 4.96 -29.21
N TYR A 89 -11.59 5.08 -28.60
CA TYR A 89 -10.70 6.24 -28.82
C TYR A 89 -9.84 6.09 -30.08
N LYS A 90 -9.71 4.87 -30.61
CA LYS A 90 -9.06 4.60 -31.89
C LYS A 90 -9.79 5.36 -33.01
N GLY A 91 -9.06 6.27 -33.67
CA GLY A 91 -9.61 7.12 -34.73
C GLY A 91 -10.18 8.46 -34.27
N LYS A 92 -10.14 8.79 -32.97
CA LYS A 92 -10.48 10.14 -32.46
C LYS A 92 -9.36 11.17 -32.66
N ASN A 93 -8.24 10.77 -33.27
CA ASN A 93 -7.06 11.61 -33.50
C ASN A 93 -6.53 12.31 -32.24
N ARG A 94 -6.58 11.60 -31.11
CA ARG A 94 -6.10 12.07 -29.81
C ARG A 94 -4.90 11.24 -29.37
N PRO A 95 -3.89 11.83 -28.70
CA PRO A 95 -2.78 11.08 -28.17
C PRO A 95 -3.24 10.23 -26.97
N ILE A 96 -2.88 8.95 -26.98
CA ILE A 96 -3.28 7.96 -25.98
C ILE A 96 -2.08 7.56 -25.13
N LEU A 97 -2.28 7.45 -23.82
CA LEU A 97 -1.30 6.95 -22.87
C LEU A 97 -2.00 6.03 -21.86
N GLY A 98 -1.40 4.90 -21.52
CA GLY A 98 -1.79 4.09 -20.37
C GLY A 98 -0.80 4.30 -19.23
N SER A 99 -1.28 4.55 -18.02
CA SER A 99 -0.45 4.70 -16.81
C SER A 99 -0.94 3.73 -15.74
N PHE A 100 -0.34 2.54 -15.68
CA PHE A 100 -0.81 1.44 -14.84
C PHE A 100 0.19 1.09 -13.74
N SER A 101 -0.27 0.71 -12.56
CA SER A 101 0.60 0.12 -11.54
C SER A 101 1.10 -1.26 -12.00
N ALA A 102 2.41 -1.50 -11.97
CA ALA A 102 2.99 -2.81 -12.29
C ALA A 102 2.66 -3.86 -11.22
N CYS A 103 2.37 -3.42 -9.99
CA CYS A 103 1.94 -4.26 -8.87
C CYS A 103 1.08 -3.43 -7.93
N SER A 104 -0.01 -4.01 -7.43
CA SER A 104 -0.86 -3.38 -6.42
C SER A 104 -0.11 -3.22 -5.09
N ASN A 105 0.04 -1.98 -4.60
CA ASN A 105 0.57 -1.72 -3.26
C ASN A 105 -0.37 -2.21 -2.14
N VAL A 106 -1.60 -2.59 -2.48
CA VAL A 106 -2.60 -3.11 -1.54
C VAL A 106 -2.53 -4.62 -1.47
N THR A 107 -2.73 -5.30 -2.59
CA THR A 107 -2.94 -6.75 -2.64
C THR A 107 -1.72 -7.53 -3.10
N GLY A 108 -0.67 -6.84 -3.54
CA GLY A 108 0.50 -7.46 -4.16
C GLY A 108 0.26 -8.00 -5.56
N ILE A 109 -0.98 -8.02 -6.07
CA ILE A 109 -1.31 -8.56 -7.39
C ILE A 109 -0.45 -7.88 -8.46
N CYS A 110 0.25 -8.70 -9.24
CA CYS A 110 1.09 -8.25 -10.34
C CYS A 110 0.24 -8.04 -11.59
N THR A 111 0.45 -6.92 -12.26
CA THR A 111 -0.14 -6.62 -13.56
C THR A 111 0.65 -7.33 -14.66
N ASP A 112 -0.03 -7.92 -15.64
CA ASP A 112 0.63 -8.36 -16.89
C ASP A 112 0.97 -7.11 -17.73
N THR A 113 2.10 -6.49 -17.40
CA THR A 113 2.55 -5.24 -18.02
C THR A 113 2.82 -5.41 -19.51
N GLY A 114 3.30 -6.57 -19.95
CA GLY A 114 3.53 -6.87 -21.37
C GLY A 114 2.22 -6.93 -22.15
N ALA A 115 1.19 -7.58 -21.61
CA ALA A 115 -0.12 -7.63 -22.25
C ALA A 115 -0.79 -6.26 -22.36
N ILE A 116 -0.72 -5.45 -21.30
CA ILE A 116 -1.26 -4.08 -21.30
C ILE A 116 -0.50 -3.19 -22.30
N ALA A 117 0.83 -3.27 -22.32
CA ALA A 117 1.66 -2.52 -23.28
C ALA A 117 1.29 -2.86 -24.73
N ARG A 118 1.14 -4.15 -25.03
CA ARG A 118 0.74 -4.62 -26.36
C ARG A 118 -0.60 -4.04 -26.81
N LEU A 119 -1.60 -3.98 -25.93
CA LEU A 119 -2.91 -3.41 -26.26
C LEU A 119 -2.83 -1.91 -26.55
N LEU A 120 -2.06 -1.16 -25.75
CA LEU A 120 -1.85 0.28 -25.96
C LEU A 120 -1.13 0.55 -27.29
N HIS A 121 -0.04 -0.18 -27.56
CA HIS A 121 0.72 -0.01 -28.79
C HIS A 121 -0.06 -0.40 -30.05
N GLN A 122 -0.97 -1.37 -29.98
CA GLN A 122 -1.85 -1.75 -31.10
C GLN A 122 -2.75 -0.60 -31.58
N VAL A 123 -3.02 0.39 -30.74
CA VAL A 123 -3.78 1.60 -31.10
C VAL A 123 -2.88 2.84 -31.23
N GLY A 124 -1.55 2.67 -31.22
CA GLY A 124 -0.59 3.77 -31.31
C GLY A 124 -0.47 4.61 -30.03
N GLY A 125 -0.94 4.09 -28.88
CA GLY A 125 -0.78 4.73 -27.58
C GLY A 125 0.53 4.37 -26.89
N PHE A 126 0.88 5.10 -25.83
CA PHE A 126 2.08 4.85 -25.03
C PHE A 126 1.80 4.02 -23.77
N ALA A 127 2.73 3.16 -23.38
CA ALA A 127 2.63 2.30 -22.20
C ALA A 127 3.54 2.78 -21.05
N CYS A 128 2.95 3.29 -19.98
CA CYS A 128 3.65 3.78 -18.79
C CYS A 128 3.30 2.95 -17.56
N PHE A 129 4.29 2.63 -16.72
CA PHE A 129 4.09 1.78 -15.56
C PHE A 129 4.68 2.33 -14.26
N ASP A 130 3.88 2.33 -13.18
CA ASP A 130 4.37 2.62 -11.83
C ASP A 130 4.95 1.36 -11.18
N PHE A 131 6.27 1.34 -11.01
CA PHE A 131 7.03 0.29 -10.34
C PHE A 131 7.29 0.61 -8.87
N ALA A 132 6.56 1.55 -8.24
CA ALA A 132 6.75 1.87 -6.83
C ALA A 132 6.56 0.66 -5.91
N ALA A 133 5.64 -0.26 -6.20
CA ALA A 133 5.43 -1.44 -5.36
C ALA A 133 6.40 -2.57 -5.71
N SER A 134 6.64 -2.82 -7.01
CA SER A 134 7.37 -3.99 -7.48
C SER A 134 8.84 -3.77 -7.79
N GLY A 135 9.26 -2.53 -8.02
CA GLY A 135 10.60 -2.17 -8.46
C GLY A 135 11.75 -2.72 -7.58
N PRO A 136 11.62 -2.78 -6.24
CA PRO A 136 12.65 -3.39 -5.39
C PRO A 136 12.91 -4.89 -5.65
N TYR A 137 12.00 -5.58 -6.33
CA TYR A 137 11.96 -7.05 -6.34
C TYR A 137 12.05 -7.64 -7.76
N THR A 138 11.38 -7.02 -8.73
CA THR A 138 11.29 -7.56 -10.10
C THR A 138 12.40 -7.07 -11.02
N LYS A 139 12.79 -7.88 -12.01
CA LYS A 139 13.56 -7.37 -13.14
C LYS A 139 12.73 -6.34 -13.91
N ILE A 140 13.35 -5.24 -14.32
CA ILE A 140 12.70 -4.18 -15.10
C ILE A 140 13.45 -4.03 -16.40
N GLU A 141 12.78 -4.37 -17.50
CA GLU A 141 13.30 -4.20 -18.85
C GLU A 141 12.33 -3.35 -19.65
N MET A 142 12.79 -2.18 -20.05
CA MET A 142 11.95 -1.22 -20.74
C MET A 142 11.58 -1.66 -22.14
N ARG A 143 12.47 -2.28 -22.92
CA ARG A 143 12.17 -2.76 -24.30
C ARG A 143 11.48 -1.71 -25.18
N SER A 144 11.86 -0.44 -25.04
CA SER A 144 11.16 0.69 -25.68
C SER A 144 11.16 0.55 -27.21
N GLY A 145 9.99 0.73 -27.83
CA GLY A 145 9.77 0.50 -29.26
C GLY A 145 9.34 -0.93 -29.63
N GLU A 146 9.42 -1.88 -28.70
CA GLU A 146 8.83 -3.22 -28.88
C GLU A 146 7.35 -3.24 -28.49
N MET A 147 6.59 -4.20 -29.02
CA MET A 147 5.14 -4.33 -28.74
C MET A 147 4.83 -4.52 -27.26
N GLU A 148 5.69 -5.21 -26.49
CA GLU A 148 5.55 -5.38 -25.04
C GLU A 148 6.50 -4.45 -24.25
N GLY A 149 7.01 -3.43 -24.93
CA GLY A 149 7.87 -2.40 -24.36
C GLY A 149 7.12 -1.40 -23.47
N TYR A 150 7.89 -0.63 -22.72
CA TYR A 150 7.44 0.46 -21.88
C TYR A 150 8.00 1.76 -22.45
N ASP A 151 7.17 2.78 -22.48
CA ASP A 151 7.53 4.13 -22.89
C ASP A 151 7.90 5.01 -21.70
N ALA A 152 7.37 4.73 -20.52
CA ALA A 152 7.88 5.31 -19.29
C ALA A 152 7.72 4.37 -18.09
N ILE A 153 8.62 4.51 -17.12
CA ILE A 153 8.46 3.90 -15.80
C ILE A 153 8.68 4.92 -14.70
N PHE A 154 7.95 4.73 -13.60
CA PHE A 154 8.07 5.53 -12.38
C PHE A 154 8.62 4.67 -11.26
N LEU A 155 9.66 5.15 -10.59
CA LEU A 155 10.34 4.40 -9.55
C LEU A 155 10.44 5.19 -8.25
N SER A 156 10.17 4.47 -7.16
CA SER A 156 10.36 4.94 -5.79
C SER A 156 11.57 4.23 -5.17
N THR A 157 12.76 4.74 -5.47
CA THR A 157 14.02 4.12 -5.04
C THR A 157 14.16 4.03 -3.51
N HIS A 158 13.50 4.90 -2.75
CA HIS A 158 13.47 4.83 -1.27
C HIS A 158 12.80 3.57 -0.71
N LYS A 159 12.17 2.74 -1.56
CA LYS A 159 11.59 1.44 -1.20
C LYS A 159 12.54 0.27 -1.45
N PHE A 160 13.70 0.51 -2.06
CA PHE A 160 14.73 -0.49 -2.24
C PHE A 160 15.52 -0.63 -0.93
N VAL A 161 16.12 -1.80 -0.70
CA VAL A 161 17.07 -1.98 0.42
C VAL A 161 18.23 -1.01 0.24
N GLY A 162 18.54 -0.23 1.29
CA GLY A 162 19.52 0.86 1.23
C GLY A 162 19.03 2.14 0.53
N GLY A 163 17.82 2.12 -0.03
CA GLY A 163 17.22 3.23 -0.75
C GLY A 163 16.77 4.44 0.08
N PRO A 164 16.33 4.35 1.36
CA PRO A 164 15.84 5.52 2.08
C PRO A 164 16.78 6.74 1.98
N GLY A 165 16.24 7.88 1.54
CA GLY A 165 17.00 9.10 1.22
C GLY A 165 17.40 9.26 -0.26
N SER A 166 16.98 8.35 -1.15
CA SER A 166 17.20 8.43 -2.60
C SER A 166 16.03 9.11 -3.37
N PRO A 167 16.25 9.57 -4.61
CA PRO A 167 15.28 10.34 -5.39
C PRO A 167 14.32 9.45 -6.19
N GLY A 168 13.15 9.97 -6.55
CA GLY A 168 12.30 9.36 -7.57
C GLY A 168 13.03 9.31 -8.92
N ILE A 169 12.83 8.23 -9.68
CA ILE A 169 13.37 8.10 -11.04
C ILE A 169 12.21 7.99 -12.02
N LEU A 170 12.21 8.87 -13.01
CA LEU A 170 11.44 8.76 -14.24
C LEU A 170 12.40 8.27 -15.33
N LEU A 171 12.11 7.15 -15.97
CA LEU A 171 12.80 6.74 -17.19
C LEU A 171 11.79 6.75 -18.32
N MET A 172 12.03 7.52 -19.38
CA MET A 172 11.06 7.68 -20.47
C MET A 172 11.67 7.61 -21.88
N SER A 173 10.81 7.32 -22.84
CA SER A 173 11.03 7.44 -24.27
C SER A 173 11.08 8.91 -24.67
N LYS A 174 11.97 9.25 -25.62
CA LYS A 174 12.07 10.61 -26.17
C LYS A 174 10.76 11.06 -26.81
N ALA A 175 9.94 10.13 -27.29
CA ALA A 175 8.64 10.42 -27.90
C ALA A 175 7.65 11.11 -26.94
N LEU A 176 7.81 10.89 -25.63
CA LEU A 176 6.99 11.52 -24.59
C LEU A 176 7.50 12.92 -24.19
N TYR A 177 8.69 13.33 -24.63
CA TYR A 177 9.20 14.68 -24.40
C TYR A 177 8.60 15.66 -25.41
N ARG A 178 7.61 16.45 -24.98
CA ARG A 178 6.83 17.34 -25.86
C ARG A 178 7.22 18.81 -25.75
N LEU A 179 8.08 19.18 -24.80
CA LEU A 179 8.60 20.55 -24.68
C LEU A 179 9.49 20.95 -25.86
N GLY A 180 10.10 20.00 -26.57
CA GLY A 180 10.88 20.29 -27.78
C GLY A 180 11.98 21.31 -27.50
N SER A 181 11.97 22.46 -28.20
CA SER A 181 12.90 23.57 -27.96
C SER A 181 12.42 24.57 -26.90
N SER A 182 11.19 24.46 -26.41
CA SER A 182 10.65 25.30 -25.33
C SER A 182 11.40 25.10 -24.01
N PRO A 183 11.30 26.04 -23.04
CA PRO A 183 11.94 25.90 -21.74
C PRO A 183 11.65 24.54 -21.07
N PRO A 184 12.61 24.00 -20.28
CA PRO A 184 12.42 22.74 -19.54
C PRO A 184 11.29 22.83 -18.53
N SER A 185 10.90 21.69 -17.95
CA SER A 185 9.89 21.65 -16.89
C SER A 185 10.27 22.51 -15.68
N THR A 186 11.57 22.64 -15.42
CA THR A 186 12.12 23.44 -14.34
C THR A 186 13.33 24.21 -14.89
N CYS A 187 13.20 25.52 -15.03
CA CYS A 187 14.31 26.38 -15.42
C CYS A 187 15.23 26.65 -14.23
N GLY A 188 16.55 26.62 -14.46
CA GLY A 188 17.54 26.96 -13.45
C GLY A 188 18.96 26.88 -13.99
N GLY A 189 19.94 27.19 -13.13
CA GLY A 189 21.35 26.98 -13.47
C GLY A 189 21.62 25.53 -13.89
N GLY A 190 22.55 25.31 -14.81
CA GLY A 190 22.87 23.98 -15.34
C GLY A 190 21.95 23.49 -16.48
N THR A 191 20.83 24.15 -16.75
CA THR A 191 19.90 23.77 -17.84
C THR A 191 20.14 24.49 -19.17
N VAL A 192 21.08 25.43 -19.19
CA VAL A 192 21.30 26.40 -20.27
C VAL A 192 22.74 26.38 -20.78
N ASN A 193 22.89 26.56 -22.08
CA ASN A 193 24.16 26.84 -22.75
C ASN A 193 24.46 28.34 -22.79
N PHE A 194 23.42 29.18 -22.89
CA PHE A 194 23.57 30.64 -22.96
C PHE A 194 22.33 31.37 -22.46
N VAL A 195 22.54 32.46 -21.71
CA VAL A 195 21.49 33.40 -21.27
C VAL A 195 22.06 34.81 -21.40
N ASN A 196 21.30 35.73 -22.01
CA ASN A 196 21.65 37.15 -22.05
C ASN A 196 20.68 38.00 -21.21
N GLY A 197 21.03 39.27 -21.03
CA GLY A 197 20.23 40.23 -20.24
C GLY A 197 19.23 41.05 -21.06
N TYR A 198 19.00 40.72 -22.34
CA TYR A 198 18.25 41.57 -23.26
C TYR A 198 16.90 40.96 -23.67
N ASN A 199 16.88 39.67 -24.01
CA ASN A 199 15.67 39.01 -24.50
C ASN A 199 15.64 37.53 -24.09
N GLU A 200 14.57 37.11 -23.43
CA GLU A 200 14.37 35.72 -23.01
C GLU A 200 14.39 34.73 -24.19
N LYS A 201 14.00 35.17 -25.39
CA LYS A 201 13.98 34.34 -26.60
C LYS A 201 15.37 33.95 -27.08
N ASP A 202 16.41 34.64 -26.64
CA ASP A 202 17.81 34.33 -26.98
C ASP A 202 18.41 33.29 -26.03
N THR A 203 17.64 32.80 -25.04
CA THR A 203 18.08 31.75 -24.14
C THR A 203 18.27 30.44 -24.90
N ILE A 204 19.48 29.90 -24.86
CA ILE A 204 19.81 28.60 -25.46
C ILE A 204 19.85 27.59 -24.33
N TYR A 205 18.86 26.69 -24.30
CA TYR A 205 18.83 25.56 -23.37
C TYR A 205 19.73 24.42 -23.84
N ALA A 206 20.15 23.55 -22.92
CA ALA A 206 20.91 22.35 -23.26
C ALA A 206 20.12 21.42 -24.19
N ASP A 207 20.77 20.85 -25.21
CA ASP A 207 20.13 19.91 -26.15
C ASP A 207 19.90 18.53 -25.53
N ASN A 208 20.75 18.14 -24.58
CA ASN A 208 20.60 16.89 -23.85
C ASN A 208 19.44 17.01 -22.86
N ILE A 209 18.37 16.23 -23.09
CA ILE A 209 17.15 16.25 -22.27
C ILE A 209 17.44 15.93 -20.79
N GLU A 210 18.39 15.06 -20.48
CA GLU A 210 18.70 14.70 -19.09
C GLU A 210 19.33 15.87 -18.34
N GLU A 211 20.32 16.53 -18.95
CA GLU A 211 20.97 17.73 -18.40
C GLU A 211 19.97 18.89 -18.30
N ARG A 212 19.14 19.04 -19.34
CA ARG A 212 18.11 20.08 -19.44
C ARG A 212 17.04 19.97 -18.34
N GLU A 213 16.74 18.77 -17.86
CA GLU A 213 15.74 18.54 -16.81
C GLU A 213 16.33 18.34 -15.40
N ASP A 214 17.64 18.53 -15.23
CA ASP A 214 18.38 18.40 -13.97
C ASP A 214 18.82 19.79 -13.45
N ALA A 215 17.83 20.67 -13.26
CA ALA A 215 18.06 22.06 -12.89
C ALA A 215 18.69 22.26 -11.51
N GLY A 216 19.63 23.20 -11.43
CA GLY A 216 20.36 23.54 -10.22
C GLY A 216 21.47 22.53 -9.92
N THR A 217 21.99 22.57 -8.69
CA THR A 217 22.94 21.54 -8.23
C THR A 217 22.19 20.21 -8.09
N PRO A 218 22.57 19.15 -8.82
CA PRO A 218 21.88 17.87 -8.74
C PRO A 218 21.95 17.25 -7.35
N GLN A 219 21.02 16.34 -7.05
CA GLN A 219 20.98 15.61 -5.78
C GLN A 219 22.04 14.49 -5.72
N ILE A 220 23.34 14.85 -5.84
CA ILE A 220 24.47 13.93 -6.08
C ILE A 220 24.46 12.74 -5.10
N ILE A 221 24.43 12.99 -3.79
CA ILE A 221 24.43 11.93 -2.77
C ILE A 221 23.22 10.99 -2.91
N GLN A 222 22.07 11.56 -3.25
CA GLN A 222 20.86 10.76 -3.44
C GLN A 222 20.96 9.89 -4.70
N LYS A 223 21.54 10.40 -5.80
CA LYS A 223 21.78 9.63 -7.03
C LYS A 223 22.75 8.47 -6.78
N VAL A 224 23.85 8.72 -6.07
CA VAL A 224 24.80 7.66 -5.67
C VAL A 224 24.10 6.60 -4.82
N ARG A 225 23.29 7.01 -3.84
CA ARG A 225 22.52 6.08 -3.00
C ARG A 225 21.53 5.24 -3.83
N ALA A 226 20.85 5.85 -4.80
CA ALA A 226 19.97 5.10 -5.71
C ALA A 226 20.74 4.03 -6.49
N ALA A 227 21.90 4.37 -7.06
CA ALA A 227 22.74 3.42 -7.79
C ALA A 227 23.16 2.24 -6.90
N LEU A 228 23.61 2.51 -5.67
CA LEU A 228 23.97 1.47 -4.70
C LEU A 228 22.79 0.56 -4.36
N ALA A 229 21.58 1.11 -4.18
CA ALA A 229 20.38 0.33 -3.91
C ALA A 229 20.02 -0.62 -5.07
N PHE A 230 20.22 -0.20 -6.32
CA PHE A 230 20.09 -1.07 -7.49
C PHE A 230 21.16 -2.17 -7.51
N TRP A 231 22.42 -1.83 -7.25
CA TRP A 231 23.50 -2.82 -7.18
C TRP A 231 23.29 -3.86 -6.09
N THR A 232 22.78 -3.47 -4.91
CA THR A 232 22.42 -4.42 -3.85
C THR A 232 21.39 -5.43 -4.35
N LYS A 233 20.32 -4.96 -5.01
CA LYS A 233 19.29 -5.82 -5.58
C LYS A 233 19.84 -6.75 -6.67
N GLU A 234 20.69 -6.23 -7.56
CA GLU A 234 21.33 -7.01 -8.62
C GLU A 234 22.26 -8.10 -8.07
N TYR A 235 23.02 -7.77 -7.03
CA TYR A 235 23.90 -8.70 -6.33
C TYR A 235 23.13 -9.88 -5.70
N ILE A 236 21.99 -9.60 -5.04
CA ILE A 236 21.13 -10.64 -4.48
C ILE A 236 20.52 -11.51 -5.59
N GLY A 237 20.14 -10.90 -6.71
CA GLY A 237 19.66 -11.58 -7.91
C GLY A 237 18.15 -11.81 -7.91
N TYR A 238 17.53 -11.51 -9.06
CA TYR A 238 16.06 -11.54 -9.24
C TYR A 238 15.42 -12.90 -8.95
N LYS A 239 16.08 -13.98 -9.34
CA LYS A 239 15.55 -15.35 -9.16
C LYS A 239 15.53 -15.77 -7.70
N ALA A 240 16.55 -15.37 -6.92
CA ALA A 240 16.59 -15.64 -5.49
C ALA A 240 15.46 -14.91 -4.76
N ILE A 241 15.28 -13.60 -5.07
CA ILE A 241 14.18 -12.79 -4.55
C ILE A 241 12.83 -13.43 -4.91
N GLU A 242 12.58 -13.71 -6.20
CA GLU A 242 11.32 -14.29 -6.65
C GLU A 242 11.02 -15.64 -5.97
N THR A 243 12.02 -16.50 -5.79
CA THR A 243 11.85 -17.81 -5.14
C THR A 243 11.41 -17.67 -3.69
N LEU A 244 12.08 -16.80 -2.92
CA LEU A 244 11.75 -16.55 -1.50
C LEU A 244 10.38 -15.90 -1.35
N GLU A 245 10.10 -14.86 -2.14
CA GLU A 245 8.83 -14.14 -2.09
C GLU A 245 7.64 -15.02 -2.45
N ASN A 246 7.78 -15.86 -3.49
CA ASN A 246 6.75 -16.84 -3.87
C ASN A 246 6.53 -17.87 -2.76
N SER A 247 7.59 -18.33 -2.09
CA SER A 247 7.49 -19.26 -0.96
C SER A 247 6.71 -18.63 0.20
N TYR A 248 7.04 -17.41 0.60
CA TYR A 248 6.33 -16.72 1.69
C TYR A 248 4.87 -16.51 1.40
N ILE A 249 4.54 -15.99 0.21
CA ILE A 249 3.13 -15.67 -0.09
C ILE A 249 2.28 -16.93 -0.28
N ALA A 250 2.82 -17.99 -0.86
CA ALA A 250 2.11 -19.27 -1.01
C ALA A 250 1.76 -19.86 0.36
N ARG A 251 2.75 -19.95 1.27
CA ARG A 251 2.56 -20.49 2.63
C ARG A 251 1.64 -19.62 3.48
N ALA A 252 1.75 -18.29 3.37
CA ALA A 252 0.85 -17.38 4.07
C ALA A 252 -0.61 -17.54 3.62
N LEU A 253 -0.85 -17.70 2.31
CA LEU A 253 -2.19 -17.93 1.78
C LEU A 253 -2.72 -19.31 2.18
N GLU A 254 -1.92 -20.37 2.05
CA GLU A 254 -2.29 -21.73 2.46
C GLU A 254 -2.72 -21.77 3.93
N ARG A 255 -2.00 -21.07 4.80
CA ARG A 255 -2.28 -21.03 6.24
C ARG A 255 -3.49 -20.16 6.61
N LEU A 256 -3.64 -19.00 5.99
CA LEU A 256 -4.64 -18.01 6.43
C LEU A 256 -6.00 -18.16 5.73
N LEU A 257 -6.07 -18.67 4.50
CA LEU A 257 -7.33 -18.80 3.76
C LEU A 257 -8.36 -19.74 4.42
N PRO A 258 -7.97 -20.87 5.06
CA PRO A 258 -8.93 -21.73 5.75
C PRO A 258 -9.54 -21.10 7.01
N ASN A 259 -8.99 -20.00 7.53
CA ASN A 259 -9.45 -19.38 8.77
C ASN A 259 -10.73 -18.55 8.53
N PRO A 260 -11.90 -18.93 9.09
CA PRO A 260 -13.17 -18.25 8.83
C PRO A 260 -13.25 -16.83 9.42
N HIS A 261 -12.32 -16.46 10.30
CA HIS A 261 -12.26 -15.13 10.91
C HIS A 261 -11.29 -14.19 10.19
N ILE A 262 -10.61 -14.66 9.13
CA ILE A 262 -9.70 -13.85 8.34
C ILE A 262 -10.25 -13.77 6.93
N TRP A 263 -10.35 -12.55 6.40
CA TRP A 263 -10.65 -12.35 4.99
C TRP A 263 -9.46 -11.68 4.31
N VAL A 264 -8.74 -12.46 3.50
CA VAL A 264 -7.67 -11.94 2.64
C VAL A 264 -8.30 -11.19 1.45
N LEU A 265 -7.87 -9.95 1.23
CA LEU A 265 -8.41 -9.08 0.19
C LEU A 265 -7.76 -9.34 -1.18
N GLY A 266 -8.56 -9.18 -2.23
CA GLY A 266 -8.15 -9.35 -3.64
C GLY A 266 -8.08 -10.81 -4.10
N ASN A 267 -7.76 -11.01 -5.38
CA ASN A 267 -7.68 -12.35 -5.98
C ASN A 267 -6.55 -13.20 -5.37
N THR A 268 -6.89 -14.26 -4.66
CA THR A 268 -5.96 -15.16 -3.92
C THR A 268 -5.20 -16.18 -4.75
N THR A 269 -5.49 -16.25 -6.06
CA THR A 269 -4.86 -17.20 -7.00
C THR A 269 -3.89 -16.52 -7.98
N ALA A 270 -4.03 -15.21 -8.18
CA ALA A 270 -3.19 -14.45 -9.09
C ALA A 270 -1.76 -14.30 -8.56
N LYS A 271 -0.78 -14.24 -9.48
CA LYS A 271 0.61 -13.94 -9.14
C LYS A 271 0.65 -12.62 -8.37
N ARG A 272 1.30 -12.63 -7.22
CA ARG A 272 1.40 -11.48 -6.35
C ARG A 272 2.75 -11.42 -5.65
N GLN A 273 3.18 -10.21 -5.35
CA GLN A 273 4.22 -9.95 -4.35
C GLN A 273 3.70 -10.32 -2.95
N PRO A 274 4.60 -10.53 -1.99
CA PRO A 274 4.26 -10.98 -0.64
C PRO A 274 3.69 -9.83 0.21
N ILE A 275 2.69 -9.14 -0.33
CA ILE A 275 1.90 -8.10 0.31
C ILE A 275 0.54 -8.70 0.63
N LEU A 276 0.21 -8.76 1.92
CA LEU A 276 -1.03 -9.35 2.38
C LEU A 276 -1.90 -8.28 3.04
N SER A 277 -3.00 -7.92 2.40
CA SER A 277 -4.07 -7.10 2.98
C SER A 277 -5.20 -8.00 3.44
N PHE A 278 -5.66 -7.83 4.67
CA PHE A 278 -6.68 -8.69 5.27
C PHE A 278 -7.56 -7.95 6.28
N LEU A 279 -8.76 -8.48 6.48
CA LEU A 279 -9.65 -8.15 7.58
C LEU A 279 -9.64 -9.28 8.60
N VAL A 280 -9.81 -8.90 9.87
CA VAL A 280 -10.07 -9.84 10.95
C VAL A 280 -11.50 -9.63 11.42
N HIS A 281 -12.35 -10.64 11.33
CA HIS A 281 -13.72 -10.57 11.78
C HIS A 281 -13.87 -10.82 13.26
N SER A 282 -14.77 -10.06 13.87
CA SER A 282 -15.24 -10.37 15.21
C SER A 282 -16.26 -11.50 15.17
N THR A 283 -16.55 -12.06 16.35
CA THR A 283 -17.54 -13.12 16.51
C THR A 283 -18.50 -12.83 17.65
N THR A 284 -19.70 -13.35 17.54
CA THR A 284 -20.77 -13.28 18.56
C THR A 284 -21.39 -14.66 18.79
N TYR A 285 -22.15 -14.80 19.88
CA TYR A 285 -22.97 -15.99 20.11
C TYR A 285 -24.41 -15.70 19.74
N SER A 286 -24.96 -16.49 18.81
CA SER A 286 -26.40 -16.52 18.55
C SER A 286 -27.05 -17.71 19.27
N SER A 287 -28.07 -17.43 20.08
CA SER A 287 -28.87 -18.41 20.85
C SER A 287 -29.74 -19.34 19.99
N SER A 288 -29.71 -19.18 18.66
CA SER A 288 -30.61 -19.87 17.72
C SER A 288 -30.11 -21.23 17.23
N SER A 289 -28.92 -21.69 17.64
CA SER A 289 -28.36 -22.99 17.28
C SER A 289 -28.15 -23.92 18.47
N HIS A 290 -29.21 -24.18 19.25
CA HIS A 290 -29.25 -25.39 20.09
C HIS A 290 -29.54 -26.61 19.21
N LYS A 291 -28.50 -27.14 18.56
CA LYS A 291 -28.43 -28.57 18.25
C LYS A 291 -27.32 -29.17 19.09
N THR A 292 -27.73 -29.97 20.06
CA THR A 292 -26.91 -30.85 20.89
C THR A 292 -26.24 -31.90 20.00
N GLY A 293 -25.11 -31.54 19.39
CA GLY A 293 -24.20 -32.48 18.75
C GLY A 293 -23.28 -33.11 19.79
N GLN A 294 -23.74 -34.17 20.46
CA GLN A 294 -22.83 -35.09 21.14
C GLN A 294 -21.99 -35.81 20.06
N GLY A 295 -20.68 -35.58 20.05
CA GLY A 295 -19.74 -36.35 19.26
C GLY A 295 -18.75 -35.54 18.45
N ALA A 296 -17.77 -34.92 19.10
CA ALA A 296 -16.52 -34.54 18.45
C ALA A 296 -15.36 -34.87 19.40
N LYS A 297 -14.43 -35.71 18.92
CA LYS A 297 -13.23 -36.14 19.64
C LYS A 297 -12.38 -34.94 20.07
N ALA A 298 -11.74 -35.07 21.22
CA ALA A 298 -10.84 -34.09 21.82
C ALA A 298 -9.70 -33.68 20.88
N GLY A 299 -9.92 -32.61 20.11
CA GLY A 299 -8.88 -31.72 19.59
C GLY A 299 -8.91 -30.43 20.38
N LEU A 300 -7.77 -29.74 20.52
CA LEU A 300 -7.63 -28.46 21.23
C LEU A 300 -8.85 -27.54 20.98
N ASP A 301 -9.59 -27.22 22.05
CA ASP A 301 -10.91 -26.55 22.09
C ASP A 301 -10.90 -25.07 21.59
N LEU A 302 -10.34 -24.79 20.41
CA LEU A 302 -10.28 -23.45 19.81
C LEU A 302 -11.67 -22.86 19.53
N TRP A 303 -12.66 -23.72 19.23
CA TRP A 303 -14.06 -23.33 19.00
C TRP A 303 -14.75 -22.74 20.24
N ARG A 304 -14.20 -22.90 21.45
CA ARG A 304 -14.73 -22.26 22.67
C ARG A 304 -14.26 -20.81 22.82
N GLU A 305 -13.22 -20.42 22.10
CA GLU A 305 -12.63 -19.10 22.20
C GLU A 305 -13.26 -18.09 21.23
N THR A 306 -13.89 -18.58 20.16
CA THR A 306 -14.64 -17.79 19.17
C THR A 306 -16.14 -18.09 19.23
N GLY A 307 -16.97 -17.14 18.79
CA GLY A 307 -18.42 -17.32 18.69
C GLY A 307 -18.83 -18.14 17.46
N ASN A 308 -20.12 -18.51 17.38
CA ASN A 308 -20.67 -19.30 16.26
C ASN A 308 -21.10 -18.44 15.05
N THR A 309 -21.16 -17.12 15.20
CA THR A 309 -21.53 -16.19 14.13
C THR A 309 -20.44 -15.15 13.89
N VAL A 310 -20.09 -14.93 12.62
CA VAL A 310 -19.18 -13.87 12.17
C VAL A 310 -19.93 -12.54 12.19
N ASP A 311 -19.30 -11.51 12.74
CA ASP A 311 -19.82 -10.14 12.85
C ASP A 311 -18.86 -9.16 12.14
N LYS A 312 -19.13 -7.85 12.19
CA LYS A 312 -18.34 -6.79 11.55
C LYS A 312 -16.83 -6.97 11.81
N PRO A 313 -15.97 -6.59 10.84
CA PRO A 313 -14.53 -6.69 10.99
C PRO A 313 -14.02 -5.80 12.11
N LEU A 314 -12.95 -6.20 12.78
CA LEU A 314 -12.16 -5.30 13.60
C LEU A 314 -11.56 -4.21 12.72
N HIS A 315 -11.52 -2.97 13.23
CA HIS A 315 -10.95 -1.84 12.50
C HIS A 315 -9.48 -2.11 12.12
N GLY A 316 -9.09 -1.93 10.86
CA GLY A 316 -7.73 -2.24 10.40
C GLY A 316 -6.60 -1.58 11.22
N PRO A 317 -6.68 -0.28 11.53
CA PRO A 317 -5.77 0.38 12.48
C PRO A 317 -5.76 -0.19 13.90
N PHE A 318 -6.86 -0.81 14.36
CA PHE A 318 -6.88 -1.49 15.66
C PHE A 318 -6.09 -2.79 15.61
N VAL A 319 -6.31 -3.62 14.59
CA VAL A 319 -5.54 -4.87 14.38
C VAL A 319 -4.05 -4.56 14.22
N ALA A 320 -3.69 -3.53 13.45
CA ALA A 320 -2.30 -3.08 13.34
C ALA A 320 -1.72 -2.61 14.69
N LYS A 321 -2.53 -1.95 15.52
CA LYS A 321 -2.14 -1.53 16.87
C LYS A 321 -1.92 -2.72 17.80
N LEU A 322 -2.73 -3.77 17.69
CA LEU A 322 -2.54 -5.02 18.45
C LEU A 322 -1.28 -5.76 18.02
N LEU A 323 -1.00 -5.85 16.72
CA LEU A 323 0.25 -6.43 16.21
C LEU A 323 1.48 -5.73 16.81
N ASN A 324 1.45 -4.40 16.86
CA ASN A 324 2.52 -3.61 17.47
C ASN A 324 2.60 -3.82 18.99
N ASP A 325 1.49 -3.62 19.71
CA ASP A 325 1.52 -3.55 21.18
C ASP A 325 1.74 -4.91 21.86
N LEU A 326 1.30 -6.01 21.23
CA LEU A 326 1.41 -7.35 21.80
C LEU A 326 2.64 -8.11 21.29
N PHE A 327 3.09 -7.82 20.08
CA PHE A 327 4.10 -8.64 19.38
C PHE A 327 5.29 -7.83 18.84
N GLY A 328 5.26 -6.50 18.91
CA GLY A 328 6.29 -5.65 18.30
C GLY A 328 6.28 -5.69 16.76
N ILE A 329 5.20 -6.16 16.14
CA ILE A 329 5.09 -6.29 14.69
C ILE A 329 4.55 -5.00 14.09
N GLN A 330 5.33 -4.36 13.21
CA GLN A 330 4.90 -3.16 12.50
C GLN A 330 4.03 -3.52 11.29
N ALA A 331 2.73 -3.30 11.41
CA ALA A 331 1.77 -3.40 10.31
C ALA A 331 1.21 -2.03 9.91
N ARG A 332 0.53 -1.96 8.75
CA ARG A 332 -0.20 -0.75 8.33
C ARG A 332 -1.70 -0.98 8.42
N GLY A 333 -2.42 -0.03 9.01
CA GLY A 333 -3.89 -0.02 9.03
C GLY A 333 -4.45 1.14 8.21
N GLY A 334 -5.51 0.89 7.44
CA GLY A 334 -6.23 1.91 6.65
C GLY A 334 -6.43 1.52 5.18
N CYS A 335 -6.62 2.51 4.30
CA CYS A 335 -6.90 2.31 2.87
C CYS A 335 -5.68 2.43 1.94
N ALA A 336 -4.47 2.47 2.51
CA ALA A 336 -3.17 2.43 1.80
C ALA A 336 -3.03 3.36 0.58
N CYS A 337 -3.63 4.55 0.61
CA CYS A 337 -3.62 5.52 -0.48
C CYS A 337 -4.17 4.96 -1.81
N ALA A 338 -5.14 4.05 -1.73
CA ALA A 338 -5.80 3.40 -2.86
C ALA A 338 -7.32 3.38 -2.63
N GLY A 339 -7.88 4.55 -2.32
CA GLY A 339 -9.30 4.73 -1.94
C GLY A 339 -10.29 4.06 -2.90
N PRO A 340 -10.24 4.34 -4.22
CA PRO A 340 -11.13 3.70 -5.19
C PRO A 340 -11.02 2.17 -5.19
N TYR A 341 -9.80 1.62 -5.17
CA TYR A 341 -9.61 0.16 -5.08
C TYR A 341 -10.15 -0.40 -3.76
N GLY A 342 -9.97 0.34 -2.66
CA GLY A 342 -10.53 0.01 -1.36
C GLY A 342 -12.06 -0.07 -1.37
N HIS A 343 -12.74 0.76 -2.15
CA HIS A 343 -14.19 0.64 -2.33
C HIS A 343 -14.56 -0.67 -3.04
N SER A 344 -13.86 -1.02 -4.12
CA SER A 344 -14.09 -2.29 -4.81
C SER A 344 -13.80 -3.51 -3.91
N LEU A 345 -12.72 -3.47 -3.14
CA LEU A 345 -12.34 -4.57 -2.23
C LEU A 345 -13.31 -4.76 -1.06
N LEU A 346 -13.94 -3.68 -0.61
CA LEU A 346 -14.83 -3.68 0.56
C LEU A 346 -16.30 -3.55 0.18
N ASN A 347 -16.63 -3.66 -1.11
CA ASN A 347 -17.98 -3.52 -1.65
C ASN A 347 -18.69 -2.22 -1.22
N VAL A 348 -17.96 -1.11 -1.22
CA VAL A 348 -18.50 0.22 -0.92
C VAL A 348 -19.07 0.82 -2.20
N ASP A 349 -20.39 0.94 -2.27
CA ASP A 349 -21.07 1.63 -3.37
C ASP A 349 -21.01 3.16 -3.22
N GLU A 350 -21.55 3.87 -4.22
CA GLU A 350 -21.58 5.34 -4.24
C GLU A 350 -22.35 5.95 -3.05
N PRO A 351 -23.58 5.51 -2.71
CA PRO A 351 -24.28 5.99 -1.52
C PRO A 351 -23.46 5.87 -0.23
N HIS A 352 -22.87 4.70 0.04
CA HIS A 352 -22.04 4.50 1.23
C HIS A 352 -20.78 5.38 1.19
N SER A 353 -20.15 5.52 0.01
CA SER A 353 -19.00 6.40 -0.17
C SER A 353 -19.33 7.88 0.13
N LEU A 354 -20.46 8.38 -0.35
CA LEU A 354 -20.92 9.74 -0.10
C LEU A 354 -21.29 9.94 1.38
N ALA A 355 -21.83 8.91 2.03
CA ALA A 355 -22.11 8.96 3.45
C ALA A 355 -20.81 9.03 4.29
N PHE A 356 -19.77 8.28 3.93
CA PHE A 356 -18.44 8.42 4.53
C PHE A 356 -17.89 9.83 4.35
N ARG A 357 -18.01 10.40 3.15
CA ARG A 357 -17.60 11.78 2.87
C ARG A 357 -18.32 12.77 3.80
N SER A 358 -19.65 12.67 3.92
CA SER A 358 -20.44 13.55 4.80
C SER A 358 -19.99 13.47 6.25
N ALA A 359 -19.74 12.27 6.77
CA ALA A 359 -19.22 12.09 8.13
C ALA A 359 -17.80 12.67 8.29
N ILE A 360 -16.93 12.55 7.29
CA ILE A 360 -15.59 13.15 7.30
C ILE A 360 -15.67 14.68 7.29
N GLU A 361 -16.59 15.28 6.52
CA GLU A 361 -16.83 16.73 6.48
C GLU A 361 -17.31 17.26 7.85
N LYS A 362 -18.06 16.45 8.61
CA LYS A 362 -18.42 16.72 10.03
C LYS A 362 -17.25 16.53 11.02
N GLY A 363 -16.07 16.12 10.53
CA GLY A 363 -14.85 15.93 11.32
C GLY A 363 -14.65 14.53 11.88
N TYR A 364 -15.42 13.53 11.43
CA TYR A 364 -15.31 12.13 11.85
C TYR A 364 -14.45 11.30 10.88
N SER A 365 -13.15 11.60 10.79
CA SER A 365 -12.26 10.88 9.85
C SER A 365 -12.09 9.39 10.16
N GLY A 366 -12.44 8.94 11.37
CA GLY A 366 -12.36 7.55 11.79
C GLY A 366 -13.40 6.62 11.15
N ILE A 367 -14.42 7.16 10.47
CA ILE A 367 -15.41 6.33 9.77
C ILE A 367 -14.82 5.59 8.55
N LYS A 368 -13.65 6.04 8.07
CA LYS A 368 -13.03 5.52 6.84
C LYS A 368 -12.87 4.00 6.91
N PRO A 369 -13.39 3.25 5.92
CA PRO A 369 -13.14 1.82 5.84
C PRO A 369 -11.66 1.55 5.56
N GLY A 370 -11.21 0.36 5.92
CA GLY A 370 -9.82 -0.03 5.72
C GLY A 370 -9.52 -1.42 6.27
N TRP A 371 -8.29 -1.85 6.07
CA TRP A 371 -7.81 -3.18 6.40
C TRP A 371 -6.47 -3.12 7.14
N THR A 372 -5.95 -4.28 7.50
CA THR A 372 -4.57 -4.42 7.96
C THR A 372 -3.72 -4.99 6.83
N ARG A 373 -2.51 -4.47 6.68
CA ARG A 373 -1.56 -4.93 5.67
C ARG A 373 -0.21 -5.25 6.31
N VAL A 374 0.32 -6.42 5.97
CA VAL A 374 1.70 -6.85 6.24
C VAL A 374 2.40 -7.17 4.92
N SER A 375 3.74 -7.21 4.95
CA SER A 375 4.55 -7.59 3.80
C SER A 375 5.69 -8.47 4.26
N PHE A 376 6.05 -9.49 3.48
CA PHE A 376 7.14 -10.42 3.78
C PHE A 376 8.31 -10.17 2.81
N PRO A 377 9.23 -9.25 3.13
CA PRO A 377 10.37 -8.98 2.26
C PRO A 377 11.30 -10.20 2.18
N TYR A 378 12.01 -10.36 1.05
CA TYR A 378 12.95 -11.46 0.82
C TYR A 378 14.12 -11.55 1.81
N TYR A 379 14.38 -10.50 2.60
CA TYR A 379 15.44 -10.44 3.60
C TYR A 379 14.93 -10.70 5.04
N MET A 380 13.68 -11.15 5.18
CA MET A 380 13.08 -11.62 6.43
C MET A 380 13.58 -13.03 6.77
N SER A 381 13.68 -13.37 8.05
CA SER A 381 13.99 -14.74 8.48
C SER A 381 12.74 -15.66 8.47
N GLU A 382 12.95 -16.97 8.52
CA GLU A 382 11.83 -17.92 8.58
C GLU A 382 11.07 -17.80 9.91
N GLU A 383 11.78 -17.55 11.01
CA GLU A 383 11.24 -17.39 12.36
C GLU A 383 10.36 -16.14 12.44
N GLU A 384 10.80 -15.03 11.83
CA GLU A 384 10.01 -13.79 11.72
C GLU A 384 8.72 -14.01 10.94
N PHE A 385 8.80 -14.72 9.81
CA PHE A 385 7.64 -15.06 8.98
C PHE A 385 6.61 -15.87 9.77
N GLU A 386 7.05 -16.94 10.42
CA GLU A 386 6.21 -17.82 11.23
C GLU A 386 5.58 -17.10 12.44
N PHE A 387 6.37 -16.23 13.09
CA PHE A 387 5.88 -15.40 14.20
C PHE A 387 4.78 -14.43 13.76
N ILE A 388 4.93 -13.79 12.61
CA ILE A 388 3.91 -12.87 12.07
C ILE A 388 2.60 -13.61 11.77
N LEU A 389 2.65 -14.77 11.11
CA LEU A 389 1.44 -15.55 10.83
C LEU A 389 0.74 -15.99 12.12
N THR A 390 1.51 -16.47 13.09
CA THR A 390 0.99 -16.88 14.40
C THR A 390 0.34 -15.71 15.16
N ALA A 391 0.92 -14.50 15.07
CA ALA A 391 0.34 -13.29 15.65
C ALA A 391 -0.97 -12.87 14.97
N ILE A 392 -1.06 -13.01 13.64
CA ILE A 392 -2.31 -12.75 12.90
C ILE A 392 -3.40 -13.73 13.34
N GLU A 393 -3.10 -15.02 13.43
CA GLU A 393 -4.02 -16.05 13.91
C GLU A 393 -4.46 -15.79 15.36
N PHE A 394 -3.52 -15.37 16.22
CA PHE A 394 -3.86 -14.97 17.59
C PHE A 394 -4.88 -13.84 17.59
N ILE A 395 -4.70 -12.79 16.78
CA ILE A 395 -5.63 -11.67 16.73
C ILE A 395 -6.98 -12.11 16.15
N ALA A 396 -6.99 -13.05 15.20
CA ALA A 396 -8.23 -13.62 14.67
C ALA A 396 -9.06 -14.34 15.75
N ILE A 397 -8.40 -14.97 16.72
CA ILE A 397 -9.09 -15.69 17.81
C ILE A 397 -9.43 -14.75 18.97
N TYR A 398 -8.49 -13.90 19.38
CA TYR A 398 -8.56 -13.18 20.66
C TYR A 398 -8.70 -11.67 20.52
N GLY A 399 -8.48 -11.10 19.32
CA GLY A 399 -8.31 -9.66 19.09
C GLY A 399 -9.47 -8.82 19.61
N GLN A 400 -10.71 -9.28 19.44
CA GLN A 400 -11.89 -8.55 19.91
C GLN A 400 -11.89 -8.34 21.42
N ARG A 401 -11.31 -9.26 22.20
CA ARG A 401 -11.28 -9.19 23.67
C ARG A 401 -10.51 -8.00 24.19
N PHE A 402 -9.57 -7.49 23.40
CA PHE A 402 -8.75 -6.33 23.73
C PHE A 402 -9.47 -5.01 23.53
N LEU A 403 -10.62 -4.98 22.83
CA LEU A 403 -11.37 -3.74 22.59
C LEU A 403 -11.48 -2.88 23.86
N PRO A 404 -11.98 -3.35 25.02
CA PRO A 404 -12.18 -2.54 26.24
C PRO A 404 -10.94 -1.75 26.70
N TRP A 405 -9.74 -2.27 26.45
CA TRP A 405 -8.47 -1.67 26.86
C TRP A 405 -7.99 -0.55 25.95
N TYR A 406 -8.62 -0.33 24.81
CA TYR A 406 -8.25 0.75 23.91
C TYR A 406 -9.34 1.81 23.84
N HIS A 407 -8.97 3.04 23.52
CA HIS A 407 -9.87 4.13 23.17
C HIS A 407 -9.79 4.37 21.66
N PHE A 408 -10.95 4.56 21.02
CA PHE A 408 -11.03 4.90 19.59
C PHE A 408 -11.41 6.36 19.44
N SER A 409 -10.61 7.12 18.69
CA SER A 409 -10.90 8.50 18.35
C SER A 409 -11.66 8.57 17.02
N TRP A 410 -12.97 8.80 17.06
CA TRP A 410 -13.80 8.99 15.86
C TRP A 410 -13.33 10.15 14.98
N ARG A 411 -12.73 11.19 15.57
CA ARG A 411 -12.20 12.33 14.81
C ARG A 411 -10.93 12.00 14.04
N LYS A 412 -10.06 11.16 14.59
CA LYS A 412 -8.73 10.86 14.02
C LYS A 412 -8.62 9.49 13.36
N GLY A 413 -9.50 8.55 13.69
CA GLY A 413 -9.40 7.14 13.28
C GLY A 413 -8.30 6.36 14.01
N THR A 414 -7.81 6.87 15.14
CA THR A 414 -6.68 6.27 15.87
C THR A 414 -7.12 5.49 17.11
N TRP A 415 -6.35 4.46 17.44
CA TRP A 415 -6.55 3.63 18.63
C TRP A 415 -5.42 3.87 19.64
N THR A 416 -5.77 4.17 20.88
CA THR A 416 -4.82 4.43 21.96
C THR A 416 -5.07 3.51 23.15
N PHE A 417 -4.00 2.98 23.74
CA PHE A 417 -4.10 2.11 24.90
C PHE A 417 -4.50 2.89 26.16
N LYS A 418 -5.52 2.41 26.89
CA LYS A 418 -6.00 3.02 28.13
C LYS A 418 -5.16 2.55 29.31
N LYS A 419 -4.06 3.25 29.60
CA LYS A 419 -3.19 2.94 30.76
C LYS A 419 -3.96 2.85 32.09
N ALA A 420 -4.98 3.69 32.30
CA ALA A 420 -5.80 3.69 33.52
C ALA A 420 -6.70 2.45 33.66
N ALA A 421 -7.29 1.96 32.55
CA ALA A 421 -8.20 0.81 32.56
C ALA A 421 -7.49 -0.51 32.96
N VAL A 422 -6.18 -0.58 32.80
CA VAL A 422 -5.36 -1.72 33.24
C VAL A 422 -5.00 -1.61 34.72
N LYS A 423 -4.71 -0.40 35.23
CA LYS A 423 -4.39 -0.19 36.65
C LYS A 423 -5.56 -0.60 37.56
N ASP A 424 -6.78 -0.20 37.24
CA ASP A 424 -7.95 -0.45 38.10
C ASP A 424 -8.37 -1.93 38.17
N LYS A 425 -8.17 -2.69 37.09
CA LYS A 425 -8.49 -4.13 37.04
C LYS A 425 -7.41 -5.03 37.65
N TYR A 426 -6.14 -4.61 37.59
CA TYR A 426 -5.01 -5.38 38.11
C TYR A 426 -4.71 -5.11 39.59
N TYR A 427 -4.99 -3.93 40.12
CA TYR A 427 -4.77 -3.64 41.55
C TYR A 427 -5.80 -4.33 42.46
N ASN A 428 -7.00 -4.65 41.98
CA ASN A 428 -8.05 -5.30 42.77
C ASN A 428 -8.02 -6.83 42.73
N ASN A 429 -7.19 -7.45 41.88
CA ASN A 429 -6.96 -8.89 41.87
C ASN A 429 -5.51 -9.16 42.27
N THR A 430 -5.30 -9.44 43.55
CA THR A 430 -4.01 -9.77 44.17
C THR A 430 -3.48 -11.13 43.71
N VAL A 431 -3.24 -11.34 42.41
CA VAL A 431 -2.47 -12.49 41.90
C VAL A 431 -1.82 -12.08 40.57
N LEU A 432 -0.64 -11.46 40.61
CA LEU A 432 0.34 -11.45 39.50
C LEU A 432 1.63 -10.70 39.91
N ARG A 433 2.52 -11.38 40.64
CA ARG A 433 3.96 -11.09 40.57
C ARG A 433 4.47 -11.70 39.25
N GLY A 434 4.62 -10.88 38.22
CA GLY A 434 5.16 -11.30 36.92
C GLY A 434 4.75 -10.34 35.82
N THR A 435 5.68 -9.46 35.46
CA THR A 435 5.74 -8.62 34.24
C THR A 435 4.41 -8.14 33.64
N THR A 436 4.02 -6.92 34.01
CA THR A 436 2.95 -6.16 33.35
C THR A 436 3.33 -5.78 31.90
N LEU A 437 2.35 -5.61 31.01
CA LEU A 437 2.58 -5.05 29.65
C LEU A 437 3.32 -3.70 29.71
N ALA A 438 3.06 -2.90 30.75
CA ALA A 438 3.76 -1.64 31.00
C ALA A 438 5.22 -1.82 31.45
N SER A 439 5.55 -2.90 32.17
CA SER A 439 6.95 -3.22 32.52
C SER A 439 7.70 -3.86 31.37
N MET A 440 7.03 -4.60 30.48
CA MET A 440 7.64 -5.13 29.24
C MET A 440 7.96 -4.00 28.25
N ILE A 441 7.06 -3.03 28.06
CA ILE A 441 7.35 -1.83 27.25
C ILE A 441 8.57 -1.08 27.82
N LYS A 442 8.68 -1.02 29.15
CA LYS A 442 9.80 -0.36 29.84
C LYS A 442 11.11 -1.17 29.75
N GLU A 443 11.05 -2.50 29.81
CA GLU A 443 12.22 -3.38 29.62
C GLU A 443 12.73 -3.34 28.18
N LEU A 444 11.83 -3.24 27.19
CA LEU A 444 12.17 -3.09 25.77
C LEU A 444 12.83 -1.73 25.47
N GLU A 445 12.48 -0.66 26.17
CA GLU A 445 13.16 0.65 26.09
C GLU A 445 14.53 0.66 26.82
N LEU A 446 14.82 -0.32 27.67
CA LEU A 446 16.05 -0.40 28.49
C LEU A 446 17.11 -1.40 27.96
N GLN A 447 16.77 -2.24 26.98
CA GLN A 447 17.68 -3.24 26.40
C GLN A 447 18.51 -2.75 25.21
N GLU A 448 18.39 -1.50 24.78
CA GLU A 448 19.38 -0.86 23.90
C GLU A 448 20.63 -0.50 24.72
N CYS A 449 21.47 -1.50 25.05
CA CYS A 449 22.91 -1.39 25.32
C CYS A 449 23.38 -2.69 25.97
N LYS A 450 23.91 -3.62 25.16
CA LYS A 450 25.06 -4.49 25.47
C LYS A 450 25.29 -5.45 24.30
N GLU A 451 26.32 -5.15 23.51
CA GLU A 451 26.87 -6.07 22.52
C GLU A 451 27.80 -7.05 23.26
N GLU A 452 27.40 -8.32 23.36
CA GLU A 452 28.31 -9.44 23.60
C GLU A 452 28.22 -10.39 22.39
N GLU A 453 29.38 -10.89 21.95
CA GLU A 453 29.53 -11.79 20.79
C GLU A 453 28.74 -13.09 21.01
N THR A 454 27.51 -13.12 20.52
CA THR A 454 26.61 -14.27 20.57
C THR A 454 26.74 -15.03 19.26
N THR A 455 26.93 -16.35 19.32
CA THR A 455 26.98 -17.20 18.12
C THR A 455 25.62 -17.19 17.39
N MET A 456 25.60 -17.39 16.06
CA MET A 456 24.36 -17.36 15.26
C MET A 456 23.26 -18.30 15.80
N ILE A 457 23.65 -19.49 16.31
CA ILE A 457 22.72 -20.45 16.93
C ILE A 457 22.13 -19.90 18.23
N GLY A 458 22.95 -19.25 19.06
CA GLY A 458 22.48 -18.61 20.29
C GLY A 458 21.53 -17.44 20.04
N MET A 459 21.76 -16.68 18.97
CA MET A 459 20.86 -15.57 18.57
C MET A 459 19.49 -16.09 18.12
N GLU A 460 19.44 -17.19 17.38
CA GLU A 460 18.20 -17.82 16.92
C GLU A 460 17.38 -18.40 18.10
N GLU A 461 18.04 -19.10 19.02
CA GLU A 461 17.39 -19.63 20.24
C GLU A 461 16.84 -18.49 21.13
N GLU A 462 17.59 -17.40 21.27
CA GLU A 462 17.15 -16.22 22.02
C GLU A 462 15.93 -15.55 21.35
N LEU A 463 15.93 -15.44 20.02
CA LEU A 463 14.83 -14.88 19.25
C LEU A 463 13.54 -15.71 19.41
N LEU A 464 13.64 -17.04 19.27
CA LEU A 464 12.51 -17.95 19.46
C LEU A 464 11.95 -17.90 20.88
N SER A 465 12.84 -17.82 21.89
CA SER A 465 12.44 -17.62 23.29
C SER A 465 11.69 -16.30 23.49
N LYS A 466 12.13 -15.22 22.83
CA LYS A 466 11.44 -13.92 22.85
C LYS A 466 10.05 -14.00 22.21
N TYR A 467 9.91 -14.64 21.06
CA TYR A 467 8.62 -14.83 20.39
C TYR A 467 7.64 -15.68 21.21
N ALA A 468 8.13 -16.76 21.83
CA ALA A 468 7.32 -17.59 22.72
C ALA A 468 6.78 -16.77 23.91
N LYS A 469 7.62 -15.93 24.53
CA LYS A 469 7.22 -15.04 25.64
C LYS A 469 6.13 -14.04 25.23
N TYR A 470 6.22 -13.44 24.05
CA TYR A 470 5.16 -12.56 23.53
C TYR A 470 3.83 -13.30 23.40
N LEU A 471 3.84 -14.49 22.77
CA LEU A 471 2.64 -15.30 22.57
C LEU A 471 2.02 -15.77 23.89
N GLU A 472 2.83 -16.25 24.83
CA GLU A 472 2.35 -16.70 26.14
C GLU A 472 1.71 -15.54 26.92
N THR A 473 2.37 -14.38 26.94
CA THR A 473 1.87 -13.19 27.63
C THR A 473 0.56 -12.69 27.00
N ALA A 474 0.49 -12.68 25.67
CA ALA A 474 -0.72 -12.28 24.95
C ALA A 474 -1.89 -13.24 25.25
N LYS A 475 -1.64 -14.56 25.24
CA LYS A 475 -2.65 -15.59 25.59
C LYS A 475 -3.14 -15.45 27.02
N ARG A 476 -2.22 -15.29 27.99
CA ARG A 476 -2.57 -15.06 29.40
C ARG A 476 -3.37 -13.78 29.59
N THR A 477 -3.04 -12.72 28.85
CA THR A 477 -3.79 -11.47 28.89
C THR A 477 -5.19 -11.65 28.32
N ALA A 478 -5.32 -12.32 27.18
CA ALA A 478 -6.59 -12.58 26.52
C ALA A 478 -7.56 -13.45 27.36
N SER A 479 -7.05 -14.34 28.20
CA SER A 479 -7.88 -15.18 29.08
C SER A 479 -8.51 -14.40 30.24
N LEU A 480 -7.94 -13.25 30.61
CA LEU A 480 -8.47 -12.35 31.65
C LEU A 480 -9.51 -11.36 31.10
N LEU A 481 -9.69 -11.31 29.78
CA LEU A 481 -10.55 -10.37 29.09
C LEU A 481 -11.90 -11.01 28.74
N PRO A 482 -13.00 -10.22 28.71
CA PRO A 482 -14.30 -10.75 28.32
C PRO A 482 -14.24 -11.25 26.88
N LYS A 483 -14.75 -12.47 26.66
CA LYS A 483 -14.75 -13.11 25.32
C LYS A 483 -15.51 -12.28 24.28
N PHE A 484 -16.65 -11.71 24.68
CA PHE A 484 -17.55 -10.93 23.84
C PHE A 484 -17.80 -9.56 24.50
N PRO A 485 -16.90 -8.59 24.32
CA PRO A 485 -17.11 -7.26 24.88
C PRO A 485 -18.30 -6.57 24.22
N PRO A 486 -19.07 -5.76 24.98
CA PRO A 486 -20.21 -5.03 24.45
C PRO A 486 -19.76 -4.03 23.37
N GLN A 487 -20.69 -3.72 22.46
CA GLN A 487 -20.48 -2.72 21.44
C GLN A 487 -20.28 -1.33 22.07
N ARG A 488 -19.38 -0.54 21.49
CA ARG A 488 -19.13 0.83 21.93
C ARG A 488 -20.18 1.79 21.41
N ARG A 489 -20.29 2.90 22.14
CA ARG A 489 -21.08 4.06 21.70
C ARG A 489 -20.49 4.65 20.43
N VAL A 490 -21.34 4.74 19.42
CA VAL A 490 -21.13 5.54 18.21
C VAL A 490 -21.67 6.95 18.50
N PRO A 491 -20.98 8.03 18.06
CA PRO A 491 -21.51 9.39 18.14
C PRO A 491 -22.90 9.48 17.50
N GLU A 492 -23.82 10.22 18.09
CA GLU A 492 -25.21 10.36 17.62
C GLU A 492 -25.31 10.89 16.17
N ASP A 493 -24.31 11.66 15.73
CA ASP A 493 -24.22 12.21 14.37
C ASP A 493 -23.80 11.19 13.30
N ILE A 494 -23.41 9.97 13.70
CA ILE A 494 -22.98 8.89 12.81
C ILE A 494 -24.01 7.78 12.86
N ASP A 495 -24.57 7.47 11.70
CA ASP A 495 -25.41 6.28 11.53
C ASP A 495 -24.59 5.01 11.78
N ILE A 496 -25.06 4.19 12.71
CA ILE A 496 -24.40 2.95 13.14
C ILE A 496 -24.36 1.89 12.04
N ASP A 497 -25.34 1.93 11.13
CA ASP A 497 -25.42 0.98 10.02
C ASP A 497 -24.33 1.26 8.98
N LEU A 498 -23.89 2.52 8.89
CA LEU A 498 -22.78 2.93 8.05
C LEU A 498 -21.42 2.58 8.64
N VAL A 499 -21.29 2.22 9.91
CA VAL A 499 -19.97 1.89 10.50
C VAL A 499 -19.51 0.53 9.98
N PRO A 500 -18.42 0.44 9.17
CA PRO A 500 -18.06 -0.78 8.48
C PRO A 500 -17.24 -1.76 9.34
N PHE A 501 -17.07 -1.48 10.63
CA PHE A 501 -16.26 -2.26 11.55
C PHE A 501 -16.89 -2.32 12.94
N ARG A 502 -16.45 -3.28 13.74
CA ARG A 502 -16.81 -3.41 15.15
C ARG A 502 -16.16 -2.28 15.94
N VAL A 503 -16.98 -1.58 16.71
CA VAL A 503 -16.57 -0.61 17.72
C VAL A 503 -16.91 -1.11 19.09
#